data_AF-A0A2V7GCB1-F1
#
_entry.id   AF-A0A2V7GCB1-F1
#
_cell.length_a   1.000
_cell.length_b   1.000
_cell.length_c   1.000
_cell.angle_alpha   90.00
_cell.angle_beta   90.00
_cell.angle_gamma   90.00
#
_symmetry.space_group_name_H-M   'P 1'
#
loop_
_entity.id
_entity.type
_entity.pdbx_description
1 polymer ?
#
loop_
_entity_poly.entity_id
_entity_poly.type
_entity_poly.pdbx_seq_one_letter_code
_entity_poly.pdbx_strand_id
1 'polypeptide(L)'
;MTAGLVIFAVTYLLIAVQRLPFVHLNRPAASLLGAVAMVVGGVLSLQDAYAAIDFDVLVFLLGLMLIVGYLEVGKFFEWAAEWVLRRARTPDRLLLGVVVGGGLLSAFFVNDTICLVVTPVLLAALGPLRVRPTPYLLALAMGANVGSVLSITGNPQNMLVGIWSGTTFGGFLTHMLPVAAGGLALTYAYLRWSFRAELGEPFRERLETVPVAVDRPLVMKGVLVFGAACVAWLAGGSLPLVAISAGALMVAVAQRDPAYAIDRVEWSLLLFFASLFVVMRGLERTGAVAWIDARGLALVQGGGTPMAARVGIPVTFLTLLWGVAVLIVMG
;
A
#
# COMPACT_ATOMS: atom_id res chain seq x y z
N MET A 1 -26.36 19.10 8.58
CA MET A 1 -25.98 18.61 7.22
C MET A 1 -24.80 19.38 6.64
N THR A 2 -24.87 20.71 6.51
CA THR A 2 -23.84 21.52 5.83
C THR A 2 -22.48 21.51 6.54
N ALA A 3 -22.43 21.63 7.87
CA ALA A 3 -21.17 21.65 8.62
C ALA A 3 -20.32 20.38 8.42
N GLY A 4 -20.92 19.18 8.55
CA GLY A 4 -20.21 17.92 8.33
C GLY A 4 -19.76 17.71 6.88
N LEU A 5 -20.55 18.14 5.89
CA LEU A 5 -20.15 18.10 4.49
C LEU A 5 -18.96 19.04 4.19
N VAL A 6 -18.95 20.23 4.76
CA VAL A 6 -17.85 21.19 4.62
C VAL A 6 -16.58 20.65 5.30
N ILE A 7 -16.69 20.13 6.53
CA ILE A 7 -15.55 19.53 7.23
C ILE A 7 -15.00 18.34 6.45
N PHE A 8 -15.86 17.48 5.91
CA PHE A 8 -15.44 16.36 5.07
C PHE A 8 -14.72 16.84 3.79
N ALA A 9 -15.30 17.78 3.06
CA ALA A 9 -14.71 18.31 1.83
C ALA A 9 -13.35 18.97 2.07
N VAL A 10 -13.22 19.76 3.15
CA VAL A 10 -11.96 20.38 3.55
C VAL A 10 -10.94 19.32 3.95
N THR A 11 -11.33 18.33 4.76
CA THR A 11 -10.44 17.24 5.18
C THR A 11 -9.95 16.45 3.96
N TYR A 12 -10.84 16.10 3.04
CA TYR A 12 -10.48 15.37 1.83
C TYR A 12 -9.57 16.19 0.92
N LEU A 13 -9.83 17.50 0.79
CA LEU A 13 -8.96 18.41 0.05
C LEU A 13 -7.56 18.50 0.69
N LEU A 14 -7.46 18.59 2.02
CA LEU A 14 -6.18 18.61 2.73
C LEU A 14 -5.39 17.30 2.52
N ILE A 15 -6.08 16.16 2.55
CA ILE A 15 -5.50 14.85 2.28
C ILE A 15 -5.02 14.74 0.82
N ALA A 16 -5.79 15.28 -0.14
CA ALA A 16 -5.49 15.21 -1.57
C ALA A 16 -4.36 16.15 -2.00
N VAL A 17 -4.33 17.38 -1.46
CA VAL A 17 -3.41 18.43 -1.92
C VAL A 17 -1.97 18.22 -1.45
N GLN A 18 -1.72 17.46 -0.37
CA GLN A 18 -0.43 16.97 0.16
C GLN A 18 0.72 17.98 0.42
N ARG A 19 0.72 19.14 -0.24
CA ARG A 19 1.68 20.24 -0.11
C ARG A 19 0.96 21.57 -0.29
N LEU A 20 0.37 22.07 0.79
CA LEU A 20 0.00 23.48 0.84
C LEU A 20 1.26 24.30 1.16
N PRO A 21 1.53 25.40 0.43
CA PRO A 21 2.75 26.19 0.58
C PRO A 21 2.97 26.78 1.99
N PHE A 22 1.92 26.79 2.83
CA PHE A 22 1.95 27.37 4.18
C PHE A 22 1.83 26.35 5.31
N VAL A 23 1.52 25.07 5.04
CA VAL A 23 1.34 24.05 6.09
C VAL A 23 1.87 22.69 5.63
N HIS A 24 2.89 22.18 6.35
CA HIS A 24 3.42 20.82 6.17
C HIS A 24 2.51 19.79 6.85
N LEU A 25 1.32 19.57 6.31
CA LEU A 25 0.40 18.53 6.77
C LEU A 25 0.64 17.25 5.97
N ASN A 26 1.10 16.19 6.65
CA ASN A 26 1.09 14.85 6.08
C ASN A 26 -0.34 14.27 6.10
N ARG A 27 -0.61 13.23 5.30
CA ARG A 27 -1.95 12.60 5.20
C ARG A 27 -2.55 12.22 6.57
N PRO A 28 -1.77 11.63 7.52
CA PRO A 28 -2.26 11.30 8.86
C PRO A 28 -2.67 12.51 9.71
N ALA A 29 -1.90 13.59 9.67
CA ALA A 29 -2.25 14.79 10.42
C ALA A 29 -3.50 15.47 9.84
N ALA A 30 -3.66 15.49 8.51
CA ALA A 30 -4.87 16.01 7.87
C ALA A 30 -6.13 15.20 8.26
N SER A 31 -6.06 13.87 8.28
CA SER A 31 -7.19 13.04 8.71
C SER A 31 -7.50 13.20 10.19
N LEU A 32 -6.48 13.32 11.05
CA LEU A 32 -6.68 13.58 12.48
C LEU A 32 -7.38 14.92 12.72
N LEU A 33 -6.95 16.00 12.06
CA LEU A 33 -7.61 17.30 12.16
C LEU A 33 -9.07 17.22 11.72
N GLY A 34 -9.36 16.50 10.63
CA GLY A 34 -10.72 16.25 10.19
C GLY A 34 -11.57 15.49 11.21
N ALA A 35 -11.01 14.43 11.81
CA ALA A 35 -11.69 13.63 12.83
C ALA A 35 -12.03 14.48 14.08
N VAL A 36 -11.06 15.27 14.56
CA VAL A 36 -11.28 16.18 15.69
C VAL A 36 -12.30 17.26 15.33
N ALA A 37 -12.25 17.82 14.12
CA ALA A 37 -13.21 18.82 13.66
C ALA A 37 -14.64 18.26 13.57
N MET A 38 -14.82 16.99 13.19
CA MET A 38 -16.15 16.33 13.19
C MET A 38 -16.73 16.23 14.60
N VAL A 39 -15.90 15.95 15.61
CA VAL A 39 -16.33 15.85 17.01
C VAL A 39 -16.59 17.24 17.61
N VAL A 40 -15.63 18.16 17.47
CA VAL A 40 -15.75 19.53 18.00
C VAL A 40 -16.87 20.30 17.32
N GLY A 41 -17.09 20.07 16.02
CA GLY A 41 -18.19 20.64 15.24
C GLY A 41 -19.57 20.04 15.57
N GLY A 42 -19.66 19.11 16.52
CA GLY A 42 -20.91 18.49 16.96
C GLY A 42 -21.58 17.59 15.92
N VAL A 43 -20.85 17.20 14.86
CA VAL A 43 -21.35 16.27 13.82
C VAL A 43 -21.40 14.85 14.37
N LEU A 44 -20.45 14.50 15.24
CA LEU A 44 -20.35 13.19 15.86
C LEU A 44 -20.08 13.37 17.37
N SER A 45 -20.70 12.54 18.21
CA SER A 45 -20.35 12.48 19.63
C SER A 45 -18.99 11.81 19.82
N LEU A 46 -18.29 12.09 20.92
CA LEU A 46 -17.01 11.43 21.21
C LEU A 46 -17.16 9.91 21.35
N GLN A 47 -18.29 9.43 21.90
CA GLN A 47 -18.59 8.01 22.03
C GLN A 47 -18.83 7.35 20.66
N ASP A 48 -19.60 8.00 19.79
CA ASP A 48 -19.80 7.55 18.41
C ASP A 48 -18.48 7.56 17.62
N ALA A 49 -17.57 8.49 17.92
CA ALA A 49 -16.25 8.54 17.29
C ALA A 49 -15.39 7.34 17.69
N TYR A 50 -15.37 6.96 18.97
CA TYR A 50 -14.66 5.75 19.39
C TYR A 50 -15.29 4.47 18.82
N ALA A 51 -16.62 4.41 18.75
CA ALA A 51 -17.34 3.29 18.14
C ALA A 51 -17.18 3.23 16.61
N ALA A 52 -16.77 4.33 15.96
CA ALA A 52 -16.50 4.35 14.52
C ALA A 52 -15.21 3.62 14.16
N ILE A 53 -14.24 3.54 15.08
CA ILE A 53 -12.92 2.99 14.81
C ILE A 53 -13.03 1.47 14.67
N ASP A 54 -12.69 0.96 13.49
CA ASP A 54 -12.61 -0.47 13.23
C ASP A 54 -11.30 -1.04 13.79
N PHE A 55 -11.41 -1.73 14.92
CA PHE A 55 -10.26 -2.35 15.57
C PHE A 55 -9.74 -3.58 14.83
N ASP A 56 -10.57 -4.28 14.05
CA ASP A 56 -10.13 -5.43 13.28
C ASP A 56 -9.11 -4.98 12.23
N VAL A 57 -9.38 -3.85 11.58
CA VAL A 57 -8.45 -3.23 10.62
C VAL A 57 -7.13 -2.82 11.29
N LEU A 58 -7.20 -2.16 12.45
CA LEU A 58 -6.00 -1.69 13.16
C LEU A 58 -5.15 -2.85 13.69
N VAL A 59 -5.78 -3.87 14.25
CA VAL A 59 -5.11 -5.07 14.79
C VAL A 59 -4.49 -5.88 13.66
N PHE A 60 -5.16 -5.98 12.51
CA PHE A 60 -4.59 -6.59 11.31
C PHE A 60 -3.35 -5.86 10.83
N LEU A 61 -3.42 -4.53 10.66
CA LEU A 61 -2.29 -3.72 10.22
C LEU A 61 -1.11 -3.85 11.17
N LEU A 62 -1.37 -3.75 12.48
CA LEU A 62 -0.33 -3.88 13.50
C LEU A 62 0.38 -5.23 13.40
N GLY A 63 -0.37 -6.33 13.30
CA GLY A 63 0.19 -7.68 13.17
C GLY A 63 1.08 -7.83 11.93
N LEU A 64 0.61 -7.34 10.78
CA LEU A 64 1.37 -7.34 9.53
C LEU A 64 2.63 -6.48 9.62
N MET A 65 2.52 -5.26 10.15
CA MET A 65 3.63 -4.31 10.30
C MET A 65 4.72 -4.85 11.23
N LEU A 66 4.37 -5.61 12.27
CA LEU A 66 5.36 -6.27 13.13
C LEU A 66 6.18 -7.30 12.34
N ILE A 67 5.53 -8.12 11.52
CA ILE A 67 6.22 -9.11 10.67
C ILE A 67 7.12 -8.41 9.65
N VAL A 68 6.58 -7.41 8.96
CA VAL A 68 7.31 -6.59 7.97
C VAL A 68 8.53 -5.92 8.64
N GLY A 69 8.35 -5.33 9.81
CA GLY A 69 9.41 -4.67 10.56
C GLY A 69 10.57 -5.62 10.91
N TYR A 70 10.29 -6.85 11.34
CA TYR A 70 11.35 -7.84 11.56
C TYR A 70 12.04 -8.30 10.28
N LEU A 71 11.32 -8.40 9.16
CA LEU A 71 11.92 -8.72 7.86
C LEU A 71 12.83 -7.57 7.37
N GLU A 72 12.43 -6.33 7.61
CA GLU A 72 13.21 -5.13 7.34
C GLU A 72 14.48 -5.09 8.18
N VAL A 73 14.37 -5.31 9.49
CA VAL A 73 15.54 -5.43 10.40
C VAL A 73 16.49 -6.56 9.96
N GLY A 74 15.93 -7.66 9.44
CA GLY A 74 16.69 -8.77 8.88
C GLY A 74 17.34 -8.50 7.52
N LYS A 75 17.07 -7.33 6.91
CA LYS A 75 17.50 -6.93 5.57
C LYS A 75 16.99 -7.82 4.43
N PHE A 76 15.78 -8.36 4.60
CA PHE A 76 15.15 -9.22 3.59
C PHE A 76 14.88 -8.47 2.28
N PHE A 77 14.38 -7.23 2.35
CA PHE A 77 14.01 -6.46 1.17
C PHE A 77 15.23 -6.02 0.37
N GLU A 78 16.30 -5.63 1.05
CA GLU A 78 17.58 -5.31 0.41
C GLU A 78 18.20 -6.54 -0.25
N TRP A 79 18.12 -7.71 0.39
CA TRP A 79 18.52 -8.97 -0.22
C TRP A 79 17.70 -9.33 -1.46
N ALA A 80 16.38 -9.16 -1.41
CA ALA A 80 15.51 -9.42 -2.55
C ALA A 80 15.81 -8.46 -3.72
N ALA A 81 16.04 -7.18 -3.42
CA ALA A 81 16.47 -6.20 -4.40
C ALA A 81 17.84 -6.56 -5.01
N GLU A 82 18.82 -6.96 -4.19
CA GLU A 82 20.13 -7.43 -4.65
C GLU A 82 20.00 -8.67 -5.55
N TRP A 83 19.11 -9.60 -5.20
CA TRP A 83 18.85 -10.80 -6.00
C TRP A 83 18.30 -10.45 -7.39
N VAL A 84 17.35 -9.51 -7.47
CA VAL A 84 16.82 -8.99 -8.74
C VAL A 84 17.94 -8.36 -9.57
N LEU A 85 18.77 -7.53 -8.93
CA LEU A 85 19.92 -6.86 -9.57
C LEU A 85 20.90 -7.90 -10.14
N ARG A 86 21.37 -8.87 -9.35
CA ARG A 86 22.30 -9.92 -9.80
C ARG A 86 21.76 -10.74 -10.98
N ARG A 87 20.45 -10.93 -11.07
CA ARG A 87 19.79 -11.66 -12.17
C ARG A 87 19.67 -10.80 -13.43
N ALA A 88 19.53 -9.49 -13.27
CA ALA A 88 19.35 -8.54 -14.35
C ALA A 88 20.68 -8.23 -15.06
N ARG A 89 20.86 -8.82 -16.24
CA ARG A 89 22.06 -8.58 -17.07
C ARG A 89 21.90 -7.46 -18.10
N THR A 90 20.69 -6.94 -18.26
CA THR A 90 20.38 -5.85 -19.20
C THR A 90 19.46 -4.82 -18.54
N PRO A 91 19.49 -3.55 -18.99
CA PRO A 91 18.57 -2.50 -18.52
C PRO A 91 17.10 -2.92 -18.57
N ASP A 92 16.69 -3.53 -19.68
CA ASP A 92 15.32 -4.03 -19.91
C ASP A 92 14.93 -5.13 -18.89
N ARG A 93 15.84 -6.07 -18.60
CA ARG A 93 15.61 -7.10 -17.59
C ARG A 93 15.62 -6.53 -16.17
N LEU A 94 16.41 -5.50 -15.92
CA LEU A 94 16.39 -4.81 -14.64
C LEU A 94 15.07 -4.08 -14.44
N LEU A 95 14.58 -3.38 -15.46
CA LEU A 95 13.27 -2.75 -15.46
C LEU A 95 12.17 -3.77 -15.16
N LEU A 96 12.15 -4.89 -15.89
CA LEU A 96 11.18 -5.97 -15.65
C LEU A 96 11.29 -6.52 -14.22
N GLY A 97 12.52 -6.76 -13.75
CA GLY A 97 12.79 -7.26 -12.41
C GLY A 97 12.32 -6.31 -11.32
N VAL A 98 12.47 -4.99 -11.52
CA VAL A 98 12.00 -3.97 -10.57
C VAL A 98 10.48 -3.85 -10.59
N VAL A 99 9.85 -3.84 -11.78
CA VAL A 99 8.38 -3.78 -11.89
C VAL A 99 7.74 -5.02 -11.23
N VAL A 100 8.19 -6.21 -11.62
CA VAL A 100 7.60 -7.47 -11.13
C VAL A 100 8.02 -7.75 -9.71
N GLY A 101 9.31 -7.62 -9.38
CA GLY A 101 9.84 -7.87 -8.04
C GLY A 101 9.29 -6.87 -7.02
N GLY A 102 9.31 -5.57 -7.33
CA GLY A 102 8.72 -4.53 -6.49
C GLY A 102 7.21 -4.70 -6.34
N GLY A 103 6.50 -5.03 -7.42
CA GLY A 103 5.07 -5.33 -7.38
C GLY A 103 4.72 -6.54 -6.53
N LEU A 104 5.45 -7.65 -6.67
CA LEU A 104 5.21 -8.86 -5.87
C LEU A 104 5.56 -8.65 -4.40
N LEU A 105 6.69 -8.03 -4.09
CA LEU A 105 7.03 -7.68 -2.71
C LEU A 105 5.96 -6.76 -2.10
N SER A 106 5.50 -5.77 -2.87
CA SER A 106 4.45 -4.85 -2.44
C SER A 106 3.10 -5.52 -2.25
N ALA A 107 2.78 -6.60 -2.98
CA ALA A 107 1.56 -7.36 -2.74
C ALA A 107 1.53 -7.98 -1.33
N PHE A 108 2.69 -8.37 -0.79
CA PHE A 108 2.77 -9.07 0.49
C PHE A 108 3.16 -8.17 1.66
N PHE A 109 3.92 -7.10 1.43
CA PHE A 109 4.63 -6.35 2.47
C PHE A 109 4.50 -4.83 2.37
N VAL A 110 3.30 -4.31 2.14
CA VAL A 110 2.95 -2.87 2.13
C VAL A 110 3.76 -2.03 1.11
N ASN A 111 3.06 -1.38 0.18
CA ASN A 111 3.68 -0.60 -0.89
C ASN A 111 4.66 0.49 -0.41
N ASP A 112 4.34 1.18 0.69
CA ASP A 112 5.12 2.30 1.20
C ASP A 112 6.47 1.81 1.75
N THR A 113 6.47 0.71 2.52
CA THR A 113 7.70 0.07 3.01
C THR A 113 8.60 -0.36 1.86
N ILE A 114 8.06 -1.02 0.84
CA ILE A 114 8.86 -1.48 -0.31
C ILE A 114 9.47 -0.30 -1.06
N CYS A 115 8.72 0.77 -1.29
CA CYS A 115 9.25 1.97 -1.94
C CYS A 115 10.39 2.58 -1.12
N LEU A 116 10.23 2.72 0.19
CA LEU A 116 11.22 3.36 1.06
C LEU A 116 12.50 2.52 1.21
N VAL A 117 12.38 1.20 1.32
CA VAL A 117 13.54 0.31 1.54
C VAL A 117 14.26 -0.02 0.23
N VAL A 118 13.54 -0.25 -0.86
CA VAL A 118 14.15 -0.66 -2.14
C VAL A 118 14.74 0.54 -2.90
N THR A 119 14.19 1.75 -2.77
CA THR A 119 14.72 2.96 -3.43
C THR A 119 16.21 3.21 -3.17
N PRO A 120 16.70 3.27 -1.92
CA PRO A 120 18.12 3.52 -1.65
C PRO A 120 19.00 2.38 -2.18
N VAL A 121 18.54 1.13 -2.11
CA VAL A 121 19.26 -0.03 -2.67
C VAL A 121 19.37 0.06 -4.18
N LEU A 122 18.28 0.43 -4.84
CA LEU A 122 18.22 0.62 -6.28
C LEU A 122 19.14 1.77 -6.72
N LEU A 123 19.10 2.92 -6.02
CA LEU A 123 20.00 4.05 -6.29
C LEU A 123 21.48 3.68 -6.12
N ALA A 124 21.82 2.97 -5.04
CA ALA A 124 23.18 2.51 -4.78
C ALA A 124 23.68 1.55 -5.87
N ALA A 125 22.80 0.70 -6.41
CA ALA A 125 23.16 -0.24 -7.46
C ALA A 125 23.22 0.40 -8.86
N LEU A 126 22.42 1.44 -9.13
CA LEU A 126 22.41 2.14 -10.41
C LEU A 126 23.58 3.13 -10.56
N GLY A 127 24.13 3.63 -9.44
CA GLY A 127 25.28 4.54 -9.43
C GLY A 127 26.49 4.01 -10.23
N PRO A 128 27.02 2.81 -9.90
CA PRO A 128 28.12 2.20 -10.66
C PRO A 128 27.77 1.91 -12.12
N LEU A 129 26.51 1.58 -12.42
CA LEU A 129 26.07 1.28 -13.77
C LEU A 129 26.03 2.50 -14.70
N ARG A 130 26.14 3.72 -14.16
CA ARG A 130 26.06 5.01 -14.90
C ARG A 130 24.83 5.10 -15.81
N VAL A 131 23.72 4.49 -15.39
CA VAL A 131 22.42 4.59 -16.05
C VAL A 131 21.56 5.64 -15.36
N ARG A 132 20.61 6.22 -16.10
CA ARG A 132 19.65 7.17 -15.51
C ARG A 132 18.76 6.43 -14.50
N PRO A 133 18.60 6.92 -13.26
CA PRO A 133 17.80 6.23 -12.25
C PRO A 133 16.29 6.37 -12.48
N THR A 134 15.87 7.41 -13.19
CA THR A 134 14.48 7.77 -13.45
C THR A 134 13.59 6.59 -13.90
N PRO A 135 13.91 5.83 -14.97
CA PRO A 135 13.05 4.72 -15.41
C PRO A 135 12.87 3.64 -14.34
N TYR A 136 13.90 3.36 -13.54
CA TYR A 136 13.87 2.32 -12.52
C TYR A 136 13.13 2.75 -11.25
N LEU A 137 13.26 4.02 -10.85
CA LEU A 137 12.49 4.57 -9.74
C LEU A 137 11.00 4.64 -10.10
N LEU A 138 10.67 5.04 -11.33
CA LEU A 138 9.30 5.00 -11.83
C LEU A 138 8.77 3.57 -11.92
N ALA A 139 9.61 2.61 -12.37
CA ALA A 139 9.27 1.19 -12.36
C ALA A 139 8.97 0.67 -10.95
N LEU A 140 9.76 1.06 -9.96
CA LEU A 140 9.52 0.67 -8.57
C LEU A 140 8.21 1.27 -8.06
N ALA A 141 8.00 2.58 -8.23
CA ALA A 141 6.82 3.27 -7.75
C ALA A 141 5.53 2.75 -8.41
N MET A 142 5.51 2.67 -9.74
CA MET A 142 4.34 2.18 -10.49
C MET A 142 4.14 0.68 -10.27
N GLY A 143 5.23 -0.10 -10.30
CA GLY A 143 5.20 -1.54 -10.09
C GLY A 143 4.69 -1.92 -8.70
N ALA A 144 5.21 -1.27 -7.64
CA ALA A 144 4.72 -1.47 -6.27
C ALA A 144 3.24 -1.10 -6.14
N ASN A 145 2.83 0.06 -6.66
CA ASN A 145 1.44 0.49 -6.58
C ASN A 145 0.49 -0.49 -7.28
N VAL A 146 0.79 -0.87 -8.53
CA VAL A 146 -0.06 -1.79 -9.31
C VAL A 146 0.00 -3.21 -8.76
N GLY A 147 1.17 -3.68 -8.35
CA GLY A 147 1.35 -5.01 -7.76
C GLY A 147 0.63 -5.16 -6.42
N SER A 148 0.53 -4.08 -5.63
CA SER A 148 -0.18 -4.09 -4.35
C SER A 148 -1.65 -4.51 -4.45
N VAL A 149 -2.30 -4.27 -5.61
CA VAL A 149 -3.70 -4.64 -5.90
C VAL A 149 -3.95 -6.13 -5.80
N LEU A 150 -2.91 -6.96 -5.98
CA LEU A 150 -3.02 -8.41 -5.94
C LEU A 150 -3.57 -8.94 -4.61
N SER A 151 -3.25 -8.28 -3.49
CA SER A 151 -3.53 -8.82 -2.16
C SER A 151 -4.15 -7.77 -1.23
N ILE A 152 -4.98 -8.26 -0.29
CA ILE A 152 -5.57 -7.47 0.80
C ILE A 152 -4.47 -6.82 1.66
N THR A 153 -3.33 -7.50 1.83
CA THR A 153 -2.16 -7.03 2.59
C THR A 153 -1.31 -5.98 1.86
N GLY A 154 -1.48 -5.83 0.54
CA GLY A 154 -0.50 -5.12 -0.28
C GLY A 154 -0.53 -3.62 -0.10
N ASN A 155 -1.72 -3.08 0.16
CA ASN A 155 -1.83 -1.72 0.64
C ASN A 155 -3.05 -1.60 1.59
N PRO A 156 -3.07 -0.58 2.43
CA PRO A 156 -4.17 -0.41 3.37
C PRO A 156 -5.53 -0.06 2.73
N GLN A 157 -5.55 0.45 1.50
CA GLN A 157 -6.79 0.74 0.77
C GLN A 157 -7.50 -0.55 0.33
N ASN A 158 -6.74 -1.50 -0.22
CA ASN A 158 -7.21 -2.83 -0.62
C ASN A 158 -7.69 -3.61 0.60
N MET A 159 -7.06 -3.40 1.74
CA MET A 159 -7.49 -3.98 3.01
C MET A 159 -8.88 -3.50 3.42
N LEU A 160 -9.14 -2.18 3.38
CA LEU A 160 -10.49 -1.65 3.65
C LEU A 160 -11.53 -2.25 2.71
N VAL A 161 -11.20 -2.32 1.41
CA VAL A 161 -12.09 -2.92 0.41
C VAL A 161 -12.32 -4.40 0.71
N GLY A 162 -11.28 -5.18 1.04
CA GLY A 162 -11.38 -6.61 1.31
C GLY A 162 -12.21 -6.94 2.55
N ILE A 163 -12.11 -6.12 3.61
CA ILE A 163 -12.89 -6.30 4.83
C ILE A 163 -14.37 -5.95 4.58
N TRP A 164 -14.65 -4.84 3.90
CA TRP A 164 -16.03 -4.44 3.59
C TRP A 164 -16.70 -5.30 2.52
N SER A 165 -15.93 -5.85 1.58
CA SER A 165 -16.46 -6.76 0.55
C SER A 165 -16.78 -8.15 1.10
N GLY A 166 -16.41 -8.45 2.36
CA GLY A 166 -16.63 -9.76 3.00
C GLY A 166 -16.00 -10.92 2.23
N THR A 167 -15.02 -10.64 1.37
CA THR A 167 -14.45 -11.64 0.46
C THR A 167 -13.34 -12.40 1.17
N THR A 168 -13.25 -13.71 0.93
CA THR A 168 -12.15 -14.51 1.48
C THR A 168 -10.81 -14.04 0.88
N PHE A 169 -9.71 -14.19 1.63
CA PHE A 169 -8.38 -13.81 1.16
C PHE A 169 -8.02 -14.46 -0.19
N GLY A 170 -8.28 -15.77 -0.33
CA GLY A 170 -8.09 -16.50 -1.59
C GLY A 170 -9.05 -16.06 -2.71
N GLY A 171 -10.29 -15.70 -2.37
CA GLY A 171 -11.24 -15.13 -3.32
C GLY A 171 -10.74 -13.80 -3.87
N PHE A 172 -10.29 -12.89 -3.00
CA PHE A 172 -9.73 -11.60 -3.42
C PHE A 172 -8.51 -11.78 -4.32
N LEU A 173 -7.58 -12.67 -3.94
CA LEU A 173 -6.37 -12.96 -4.68
C LEU A 173 -6.67 -13.46 -6.10
N THR A 174 -7.61 -14.39 -6.25
CA THR A 174 -7.96 -14.96 -7.57
C THR A 174 -8.63 -13.95 -8.50
N HIS A 175 -9.46 -13.06 -7.96
CA HIS A 175 -10.12 -12.00 -8.74
C HIS A 175 -9.15 -10.88 -9.14
N MET A 176 -8.21 -10.53 -8.25
CA MET A 176 -7.25 -9.46 -8.51
C MET A 176 -6.01 -9.91 -9.27
N LEU A 177 -5.69 -11.21 -9.31
CA LEU A 177 -4.58 -11.75 -10.09
C LEU A 177 -4.56 -11.31 -11.56
N PRO A 178 -5.65 -11.43 -12.36
CA PRO A 178 -5.64 -10.98 -13.75
C PRO A 178 -5.47 -9.45 -13.86
N VAL A 179 -6.02 -8.69 -12.91
CA VAL A 179 -5.91 -7.23 -12.88
C VAL A 179 -4.47 -6.80 -12.57
N ALA A 180 -3.84 -7.40 -11.57
CA ALA A 180 -2.45 -7.13 -11.19
C ALA A 180 -1.49 -7.57 -12.30
N ALA A 181 -1.67 -8.75 -12.88
CA ALA A 181 -0.84 -9.23 -13.99
C ALA A 181 -0.96 -8.34 -15.23
N GLY A 182 -2.19 -7.98 -15.62
CA GLY A 182 -2.44 -7.05 -16.73
C GLY A 182 -1.88 -5.67 -16.48
N GLY A 183 -2.06 -5.13 -15.27
CA GLY A 183 -1.53 -3.82 -14.87
C GLY A 183 -0.01 -3.78 -14.84
N LEU A 184 0.65 -4.81 -14.30
CA LEU A 184 2.12 -4.91 -14.29
C LEU A 184 2.67 -5.04 -15.71
N ALA A 185 2.00 -5.83 -16.57
CA ALA A 185 2.37 -5.94 -17.98
C ALA A 185 2.23 -4.60 -18.72
N LEU A 186 1.13 -3.87 -18.49
CA LEU A 186 0.92 -2.53 -19.06
C LEU A 186 1.94 -1.52 -18.54
N THR A 187 2.26 -1.55 -17.24
CA THR A 187 3.26 -0.69 -16.62
C THR A 187 4.64 -0.93 -17.24
N TYR A 188 5.02 -2.20 -17.35
CA TYR A 188 6.27 -2.59 -18.02
C TYR A 188 6.30 -2.14 -19.48
N ALA A 189 5.23 -2.41 -20.25
CA ALA A 189 5.15 -2.02 -21.64
C ALA A 189 5.23 -0.50 -21.85
N TYR A 190 4.53 0.26 -21.01
CA TYR A 190 4.54 1.72 -21.03
C TYR A 190 5.92 2.30 -20.71
N LEU A 191 6.57 1.81 -19.65
CA LEU A 191 7.91 2.27 -19.27
C LEU A 191 8.96 1.88 -20.30
N ARG A 192 8.86 0.64 -20.82
CA ARG A 192 9.74 0.17 -21.90
C ARG A 192 9.61 1.01 -23.16
N TRP A 193 8.38 1.40 -23.52
CA TRP A 193 8.12 2.26 -24.67
C TRP A 193 8.62 3.69 -24.43
N SER A 194 8.30 4.28 -23.29
CA SER A 194 8.66 5.66 -22.93
C SER A 194 10.17 5.85 -22.80
N PHE A 195 10.88 4.89 -22.22
CA PHE A 195 12.32 4.93 -21.98
C PHE A 195 13.12 4.04 -22.94
N ARG A 196 12.58 3.68 -24.10
CA ARG A 196 13.23 2.79 -25.08
C ARG A 196 14.64 3.22 -25.49
N ALA A 197 14.88 4.53 -25.55
CA ALA A 197 16.18 5.09 -25.91
C ALA A 197 17.21 4.90 -24.79
N GLU A 198 16.77 4.95 -23.53
CA GLU A 198 17.65 4.77 -22.36
C GLU A 198 17.90 3.29 -22.05
N LEU A 199 16.93 2.43 -22.37
CA LEU A 199 17.02 0.97 -22.14
C LEU A 199 17.80 0.23 -23.23
N GLY A 200 18.05 0.87 -24.38
CA GLY A 200 18.83 0.31 -25.48
C GLY A 200 20.35 0.32 -25.23
N GLU A 201 20.82 1.14 -24.30
CA GLU A 201 22.24 1.26 -23.94
C GLU A 201 22.66 0.12 -23.00
N PRO A 202 23.63 -0.74 -23.35
CA PRO A 202 24.09 -1.79 -22.44
C PRO A 202 24.71 -1.20 -21.17
N PHE A 203 24.72 -1.99 -20.09
CA PHE A 203 25.40 -1.60 -18.86
C PHE A 203 26.88 -1.31 -19.15
N ARG A 204 27.34 -0.13 -18.73
CA ARG A 204 28.73 0.32 -18.94
C ARG A 204 29.72 -0.43 -18.04
N GLU A 205 29.26 -0.85 -16.87
CA GLU A 205 30.02 -1.61 -15.89
C GLU A 205 29.26 -2.88 -15.49
N ARG A 206 29.99 -3.86 -14.95
CA ARG A 206 29.40 -5.07 -14.41
C ARG A 206 28.78 -4.75 -13.05
N LEU A 207 27.60 -5.30 -12.76
CA LEU A 207 26.99 -5.23 -11.44
C LEU A 207 27.89 -5.91 -10.39
N GLU A 208 28.78 -5.16 -9.76
CA GLU A 208 29.42 -5.54 -8.50
C GLU A 208 28.47 -5.16 -7.36
N THR A 209 27.56 -6.08 -7.03
CA THR A 209 26.70 -5.85 -5.88
C THR A 209 27.49 -6.11 -4.59
N VAL A 210 27.52 -5.11 -3.71
CA VAL A 210 28.02 -5.29 -2.35
C VAL A 210 27.08 -6.26 -1.65
N PRO A 211 27.56 -7.42 -1.17
CA PRO A 211 26.70 -8.42 -0.57
C PRO A 211 26.01 -7.86 0.67
N VAL A 212 24.68 -7.91 0.69
CA VAL A 212 23.90 -7.52 1.86
C VAL A 212 24.14 -8.54 2.98
N ALA A 213 24.58 -8.07 4.14
CA ALA A 213 24.69 -8.90 5.35
C ALA A 213 23.29 -9.16 5.93
N VAL A 214 22.67 -10.26 5.50
CA VAL A 214 21.31 -10.68 5.90
C VAL A 214 21.35 -11.46 7.21
N ASP A 215 20.44 -11.13 8.13
CA ASP A 215 20.18 -11.94 9.31
C ASP A 215 19.30 -13.14 8.93
N ARG A 216 19.94 -14.17 8.35
CA ARG A 216 19.27 -15.37 7.84
C ARG A 216 18.30 -16.03 8.82
N PRO A 217 18.63 -16.24 10.12
CA PRO A 217 17.69 -16.87 11.03
C PRO A 217 16.47 -15.99 11.30
N LEU A 218 16.63 -14.66 11.40
CA LEU A 218 15.50 -13.75 11.59
C LEU A 218 14.59 -13.73 10.35
N VAL A 219 15.18 -13.61 9.16
CA VAL A 219 14.44 -13.62 7.89
C VAL A 219 13.70 -14.93 7.69
N MET A 220 14.34 -16.07 7.96
CA MET A 220 13.70 -17.38 7.80
C MET A 220 12.51 -17.54 8.76
N LYS A 221 12.64 -17.10 10.02
CA LYS A 221 11.51 -17.08 10.97
C LYS A 221 10.39 -16.16 10.47
N GLY A 222 10.71 -14.96 10.00
CA GLY A 222 9.72 -14.01 9.47
C GLY A 222 8.97 -14.56 8.25
N VAL A 223 9.68 -15.14 7.28
CA VAL A 223 9.09 -15.76 6.08
C VAL A 223 8.23 -16.97 6.45
N LEU A 224 8.65 -17.80 7.40
CA LEU A 224 7.86 -18.95 7.87
C LEU A 224 6.58 -18.51 8.59
N VAL A 225 6.68 -17.53 9.48
CA VAL A 225 5.52 -16.98 10.20
C VAL A 225 4.54 -16.32 9.23
N PHE A 226 5.04 -15.54 8.27
CA PHE A 226 4.22 -14.95 7.22
C PHE A 226 3.57 -16.01 6.33
N GLY A 227 4.32 -17.04 5.92
CA GLY A 227 3.79 -18.18 5.16
C GLY A 227 2.68 -18.93 5.91
N ALA A 228 2.86 -19.15 7.21
CA ALA A 228 1.82 -19.75 8.06
C ALA A 228 0.57 -18.87 8.16
N ALA A 229 0.73 -17.54 8.28
CA ALA A 229 -0.38 -16.59 8.26
C ALA A 229 -1.15 -16.65 6.93
N CYS A 230 -0.45 -16.68 5.79
CA CYS A 230 -1.06 -16.85 4.47
C CYS A 230 -1.86 -18.14 4.36
N VAL A 231 -1.33 -19.28 4.85
CA VAL A 231 -2.06 -20.56 4.86
C VAL A 231 -3.30 -20.46 5.74
N ALA A 232 -3.20 -19.84 6.92
CA ALA A 232 -4.34 -19.65 7.81
C ALA A 232 -5.43 -18.75 7.19
N TRP A 233 -5.06 -17.69 6.48
CA TRP A 233 -6.01 -16.85 5.73
C TRP A 233 -6.67 -17.61 4.58
N LEU A 234 -5.91 -18.43 3.85
CA LEU A 234 -6.45 -19.29 2.79
C LEU A 234 -7.39 -20.37 3.33
N ALA A 235 -7.16 -20.83 4.57
CA ALA A 235 -8.03 -21.77 5.28
C ALA A 235 -9.30 -21.12 5.86
N GLY A 236 -9.50 -19.80 5.66
CA GLY A 236 -10.67 -19.07 6.15
C GLY A 236 -10.52 -18.52 7.57
N GLY A 237 -9.31 -18.46 8.13
CA GLY A 237 -9.04 -17.80 9.39
C GLY A 237 -9.33 -16.31 9.33
N SER A 238 -9.82 -15.73 10.43
CA SER A 238 -10.11 -14.30 10.51
C SER A 238 -8.84 -13.48 10.29
N LEU A 239 -8.89 -12.55 9.33
CA LEU A 239 -7.79 -11.64 8.99
C LEU A 239 -7.10 -11.04 10.24
N PRO A 240 -7.80 -10.31 11.14
CA PRO A 240 -7.19 -9.62 12.27
C PRO A 240 -6.50 -10.57 13.26
N LEU A 241 -7.18 -11.65 13.66
CA LEU A 241 -6.65 -12.58 14.65
C LEU A 241 -5.40 -13.29 14.15
N VAL A 242 -5.41 -13.74 12.90
CA VAL A 242 -4.26 -14.41 12.30
C VAL A 242 -3.07 -13.45 12.21
N ALA A 243 -3.30 -12.22 11.76
CA ALA A 243 -2.26 -11.20 11.64
C ALA A 243 -1.62 -10.87 13.00
N ILE A 244 -2.42 -10.59 14.03
CA ILE A 244 -1.88 -10.24 15.35
C ILE A 244 -1.23 -11.43 16.05
N SER A 245 -1.78 -12.64 15.87
CA SER A 245 -1.18 -13.86 16.41
C SER A 245 0.17 -14.13 15.74
N ALA A 246 0.28 -13.92 14.44
CA ALA A 246 1.53 -14.05 13.70
C ALA A 246 2.54 -12.96 14.11
N GLY A 247 2.12 -11.71 14.29
CA GLY A 247 2.96 -10.63 14.81
C GLY A 247 3.48 -10.93 16.23
N ALA A 248 2.60 -11.37 17.14
CA ALA A 248 2.96 -11.76 18.50
C ALA A 248 3.90 -12.97 18.52
N LEU A 249 3.62 -13.99 17.68
CA LEU A 249 4.51 -15.13 17.51
C LEU A 249 5.88 -14.68 17.03
N MET A 250 5.94 -13.77 16.05
CA MET A 250 7.20 -13.24 15.53
C MET A 250 8.01 -12.53 16.61
N VAL A 251 7.37 -11.70 17.44
CA VAL A 251 8.01 -11.07 18.60
C VAL A 251 8.60 -12.12 19.55
N ALA A 252 7.87 -13.20 19.83
CA ALA A 252 8.33 -14.27 20.71
C ALA A 252 9.50 -15.07 20.11
N VAL A 253 9.46 -15.39 18.81
CA VAL A 253 10.50 -16.22 18.16
C VAL A 253 11.71 -15.42 17.67
N ALA A 254 11.58 -14.10 17.46
CA ALA A 254 12.67 -13.26 16.96
C ALA A 254 13.89 -13.30 17.89
N GLN A 255 13.69 -13.45 19.20
CA GLN A 255 14.76 -13.38 20.22
C GLN A 255 15.65 -12.14 20.05
N ARG A 256 15.04 -11.03 19.63
CA ARG A 256 15.65 -9.70 19.51
C ARG A 256 14.81 -8.72 20.31
N ASP A 257 15.38 -7.55 20.58
CA ASP A 257 14.63 -6.48 21.24
C ASP A 257 13.40 -6.12 20.40
N PRO A 258 12.17 -6.24 20.95
CA PRO A 258 10.96 -5.87 20.24
C PRO A 258 10.94 -4.41 19.79
N ALA A 259 11.71 -3.53 20.44
CA ALA A 259 11.83 -2.12 20.06
C ALA A 259 12.20 -1.96 18.58
N TYR A 260 13.08 -2.83 18.04
CA TYR A 260 13.49 -2.74 16.64
C TYR A 260 12.33 -2.94 15.65
N ALA A 261 11.35 -3.79 15.97
CA ALA A 261 10.19 -4.00 15.11
C ALA A 261 9.12 -2.93 15.36
N ILE A 262 8.92 -2.54 16.61
CA ILE A 262 7.97 -1.50 17.04
C ILE A 262 8.31 -0.14 16.41
N ASP A 263 9.60 0.19 16.29
CA ASP A 263 10.05 1.42 15.64
C ASP A 263 9.82 1.43 14.13
N ARG A 264 9.66 0.25 13.51
CA ARG A 264 9.34 0.09 12.09
C ARG A 264 7.84 0.04 11.81
N VAL A 265 7.01 -0.06 12.85
CA VAL A 265 5.55 0.03 12.70
C VAL A 265 5.20 1.44 12.22
N GLU A 266 4.39 1.51 11.16
CA GLU A 266 3.89 2.79 10.65
C GLU A 266 2.76 3.33 11.53
N TRP A 267 3.09 3.84 12.71
CA TRP A 267 2.12 4.42 13.66
C TRP A 267 1.26 5.52 13.05
N SER A 268 1.86 6.29 12.14
CA SER A 268 1.17 7.32 11.38
C SER A 268 0.06 6.74 10.49
N LEU A 269 0.24 5.53 9.97
CA LEU A 269 -0.75 4.86 9.15
C LEU A 269 -1.92 4.34 10.01
N LEU A 270 -1.63 3.77 11.18
CA LEU A 270 -2.67 3.37 12.15
C LEU A 270 -3.53 4.58 12.58
N LEU A 271 -2.87 5.70 12.90
CA LEU A 271 -3.55 6.95 13.24
C LEU A 271 -4.40 7.48 12.07
N PHE A 272 -3.87 7.37 10.85
CA PHE A 272 -4.58 7.78 9.64
C PHE A 272 -5.90 7.00 9.48
N PHE A 273 -5.87 5.67 9.64
CA PHE A 273 -7.06 4.82 9.54
C PHE A 273 -8.07 5.10 10.64
N ALA A 274 -7.62 5.15 11.90
CA ALA A 274 -8.49 5.48 13.02
C ALA A 274 -9.23 6.81 12.79
N SER A 275 -8.51 7.83 12.32
CA SER A 275 -9.08 9.14 12.03
C SER A 275 -10.00 9.12 10.81
N LEU A 276 -9.64 8.38 9.76
CA LEU A 276 -10.46 8.24 8.55
C LEU A 276 -11.81 7.58 8.87
N PHE A 277 -11.84 6.56 9.73
CA PHE A 277 -13.09 5.94 10.16
C PHE A 277 -14.02 6.91 10.87
N VAL A 278 -13.48 7.76 11.75
CA VAL A 278 -14.26 8.81 12.41
C VAL A 278 -14.82 9.81 11.39
N VAL A 279 -14.00 10.25 10.44
CA VAL A 279 -14.43 11.18 9.38
C VAL A 279 -15.52 10.56 8.49
N MET A 280 -15.35 9.30 8.11
CA MET A 280 -16.34 8.56 7.31
C MET A 280 -17.66 8.39 8.07
N ARG A 281 -17.61 8.03 9.35
CA ARG A 281 -18.81 7.91 10.19
C ARG A 281 -19.51 9.25 10.38
N GLY A 282 -18.74 10.34 10.53
CA GLY A 282 -19.26 11.70 10.52
C GLY A 282 -20.01 12.03 9.22
N LEU A 283 -19.46 11.66 8.07
CA LEU A 283 -20.12 11.82 6.77
C LEU A 283 -21.42 11.01 6.66
N GLU A 284 -21.41 9.74 7.08
CA GLU A 284 -22.62 8.89 7.09
C GLU A 284 -23.77 9.53 7.87
N ARG A 285 -23.48 10.07 9.07
CA ARG A 285 -24.47 10.76 9.92
C ARG A 285 -25.06 12.01 9.28
N THR A 286 -24.38 12.64 8.32
CA THR A 286 -24.95 13.79 7.59
C THR A 286 -26.03 13.39 6.57
N GLY A 287 -26.22 12.10 6.28
CA GLY A 287 -27.14 11.61 5.25
C GLY A 287 -26.62 11.78 3.82
N ALA A 288 -25.39 12.29 3.65
CA ALA A 288 -24.77 12.46 2.35
C ALA A 288 -24.60 11.14 1.59
N VAL A 289 -24.18 10.08 2.29
CA VAL A 289 -24.03 8.73 1.72
C VAL A 289 -25.38 8.21 1.21
N ALA A 290 -26.45 8.32 2.02
CA ALA A 290 -27.80 7.92 1.63
C ALA A 290 -28.35 8.73 0.44
N TRP A 291 -28.00 10.01 0.36
CA TRP A 291 -28.37 10.86 -0.78
C TRP A 291 -27.62 10.47 -2.07
N ILE A 292 -26.33 10.13 -1.95
CA ILE A 292 -25.52 9.63 -3.07
C ILE A 292 -26.05 8.28 -3.55
N ASP A 293 -26.38 7.35 -2.63
CA ASP A 293 -26.95 6.05 -3.00
C ASP A 293 -28.29 6.20 -3.70
N ALA A 294 -29.19 7.05 -3.18
CA ALA A 294 -30.50 7.27 -3.79
C ALA A 294 -30.41 7.85 -5.22
N ARG A 295 -29.46 8.76 -5.49
CA ARG A 295 -29.24 9.33 -6.83
C ARG A 295 -28.36 8.48 -7.73
N GLY A 296 -27.42 7.73 -7.14
CA GLY A 296 -26.57 6.77 -7.82
C GLY A 296 -27.39 5.62 -8.38
N LEU A 297 -28.32 5.05 -7.60
CA LEU A 297 -29.26 4.04 -8.06
C LEU A 297 -30.19 4.54 -9.18
N ALA A 298 -30.62 5.81 -9.15
CA ALA A 298 -31.44 6.41 -10.20
C ALA A 298 -30.68 6.56 -11.53
N LEU A 299 -29.38 6.81 -11.50
CA LEU A 299 -28.51 6.81 -12.69
C LEU A 299 -28.15 5.38 -13.16
N VAL A 300 -28.10 4.41 -12.24
CA VAL A 300 -27.69 3.01 -12.50
C VAL A 300 -28.82 2.16 -13.10
N GLN A 301 -30.09 2.44 -12.81
CA GLN A 301 -31.22 1.72 -13.42
C GLN A 301 -31.49 2.13 -14.89
N GLY A 302 -30.89 3.23 -15.37
CA GLY A 302 -31.16 3.78 -16.71
C GLY A 302 -30.27 3.30 -17.87
N GLY A 303 -29.18 2.56 -17.65
CA GLY A 303 -28.23 2.24 -18.74
C GLY A 303 -27.59 0.85 -18.65
N GLY A 304 -27.85 -0.03 -19.61
CA GLY A 304 -27.51 -1.47 -19.62
C GLY A 304 -26.02 -1.88 -19.75
N THR A 305 -25.10 -1.28 -18.99
CA THR A 305 -23.69 -1.70 -18.95
C THR A 305 -23.39 -2.71 -17.82
N PRO A 306 -22.42 -3.64 -17.99
CA PRO A 306 -22.15 -4.69 -16.99
C PRO A 306 -21.49 -4.16 -15.71
N MET A 307 -21.88 -4.75 -14.57
CA MET A 307 -21.57 -4.34 -13.19
C MET A 307 -20.06 -4.24 -12.88
N ALA A 308 -19.22 -5.04 -13.54
CA ALA A 308 -17.77 -5.03 -13.40
C ALA A 308 -17.11 -3.71 -13.89
N ALA A 309 -17.65 -3.09 -14.94
CA ALA A 309 -17.19 -1.78 -15.41
C ALA A 309 -17.65 -0.63 -14.50
N ARG A 310 -18.77 -0.83 -13.77
CA ARG A 310 -19.45 0.21 -12.99
C ARG A 310 -18.78 0.54 -11.65
N VAL A 311 -18.19 -0.45 -10.98
CA VAL A 311 -17.44 -0.25 -9.72
C VAL A 311 -15.93 -0.27 -9.98
N GLY A 312 -15.50 -1.06 -10.96
CA GLY A 312 -14.10 -1.16 -11.36
C GLY A 312 -13.55 0.19 -11.82
N ILE A 313 -14.26 0.93 -12.68
CA ILE A 313 -13.72 2.19 -13.22
C ILE A 313 -13.53 3.24 -12.11
N PRO A 314 -14.49 3.58 -11.24
CA PRO A 314 -14.27 4.58 -10.20
C PRO A 314 -13.22 4.16 -9.16
N VAL A 315 -13.18 2.88 -8.76
CA VAL A 315 -12.19 2.37 -7.80
C VAL A 315 -10.80 2.34 -8.42
N THR A 316 -10.68 1.94 -9.69
CA THR A 316 -9.44 1.98 -10.47
C THR A 316 -9.02 3.42 -10.76
N PHE A 317 -9.95 4.34 -11.00
CA PHE A 317 -9.68 5.76 -11.21
C PHE A 317 -9.29 6.45 -9.90
N LEU A 318 -9.85 6.07 -8.75
CA LEU A 318 -9.43 6.55 -7.43
C LEU A 318 -8.03 6.04 -7.08
N THR A 319 -7.75 4.75 -7.32
CA THR A 319 -6.42 4.16 -7.10
C THR A 319 -5.38 4.73 -8.08
N LEU A 320 -5.73 4.95 -9.34
CA LEU A 320 -4.86 5.59 -10.33
C LEU A 320 -4.65 7.08 -10.05
N LEU A 321 -5.68 7.85 -9.69
CA LEU A 321 -5.54 9.28 -9.32
C LEU A 321 -4.66 9.44 -8.08
N TRP A 322 -4.80 8.56 -7.09
CA TRP A 322 -3.94 8.57 -5.91
C TRP A 322 -2.51 8.09 -6.19
N GLY A 323 -2.32 7.11 -7.07
CA GLY A 323 -1.01 6.67 -7.54
C GLY A 323 -0.29 7.74 -8.38
N VAL A 324 -1.01 8.47 -9.21
CA VAL A 324 -0.49 9.59 -10.03
C VAL A 324 -0.16 10.81 -9.16
N ALA A 325 -0.87 11.04 -8.06
CA ALA A 325 -0.56 12.12 -7.11
C ALA A 325 0.83 11.94 -6.45
N VAL A 326 1.30 10.70 -6.24
CA VAL A 326 2.67 10.43 -5.76
C VAL A 326 3.73 10.82 -6.80
N LEU A 327 3.39 10.71 -8.09
CA LEU A 327 4.24 11.06 -9.22
C LEU A 327 4.44 12.57 -9.37
N ILE A 328 3.47 13.39 -8.93
CA ILE A 328 3.54 14.86 -8.94
C ILE A 328 4.37 15.41 -7.75
N VAL A 329 4.53 14.62 -6.69
CA VAL A 329 5.24 15.02 -5.45
C VAL A 329 6.76 14.73 -5.51
N MET A 330 7.19 13.92 -6.48
CA MET A 330 8.60 13.56 -6.74
C MET A 330 9.23 14.35 -7.91
N GLY A 331 8.50 15.30 -8.49
CA GLY A 331 8.99 16.25 -9.50
C GLY A 331 9.43 17.58 -8.90
#